data_AF-A0A7S3P7Z6-F1
#
_entry.id   AF-A0A7S3P7Z6-F1
#
_cell.length_a   1.000
_cell.length_b   1.000
_cell.length_c   1.000
_cell.angle_alpha   90.00
_cell.angle_beta   90.00
_cell.angle_gamma   90.00
#
_symmetry.space_group_name_H-M   'P 1'
#
loop_
_entity.id
_entity.type
_entity.pdbx_description
1 polymer ?
#
loop_
_entity_poly.entity_id
_entity_poly.type
_entity_poly.pdbx_seq_one_letter_code
_entity_poly.pdbx_strand_id
1 'polypeptide(L)'
;EGFQVVTLESVVGEIDIFTTTTGNFNIITLEHMKKMKNNAIVGNIGHFDNEIQMAELENFPGIKVENIKPQVDRFVFPDGHGIIVLASGRLLNLGCATGHPSFVMSCSFTNQVLGQLDILKNWKENKGYKNEVYLLPKELDE
;
A
#
# COMPACT_ATOMS: atom_id res chain seq x y z
N GLU A 1 1.33 -15.93 -17.10
CA GLU A 1 1.39 -17.26 -16.44
C GLU A 1 2.81 -17.49 -15.95
N GLY A 2 3.01 -18.20 -14.84
CA GLY A 2 4.35 -18.49 -14.30
C GLY A 2 4.59 -18.08 -12.84
N PHE A 3 3.60 -17.52 -12.15
CA PHE A 3 3.68 -17.26 -10.72
C PHE A 3 2.88 -18.29 -9.94
N GLN A 4 3.44 -18.76 -8.83
CA GLN A 4 2.75 -19.63 -7.90
C GLN A 4 1.67 -18.84 -7.16
N VAL A 5 0.45 -19.37 -7.11
CA VAL A 5 -0.67 -18.79 -6.35
C VAL A 5 -0.92 -19.67 -5.14
N VAL A 6 -0.74 -19.10 -3.96
CA VAL A 6 -0.83 -19.78 -2.67
C VAL A 6 -1.47 -18.88 -1.63
N THR A 7 -1.88 -19.45 -0.50
CA THR A 7 -2.26 -18.66 0.67
C THR A 7 -1.02 -18.23 1.45
N LEU A 8 -1.08 -17.09 2.11
CA LEU A 8 0.05 -16.54 2.87
C LEU A 8 0.55 -17.54 3.93
N GLU A 9 -0.38 -18.22 4.61
CA GLU A 9 -0.08 -19.16 5.70
C GLU A 9 0.79 -20.34 5.24
N SER A 10 0.70 -20.71 3.96
CA SER A 10 1.45 -21.83 3.39
C SER A 10 2.93 -21.50 3.10
N VAL A 11 3.30 -20.22 3.05
CA VAL A 11 4.64 -19.78 2.65
C VAL A 11 5.28 -18.74 3.58
N VAL A 12 4.56 -18.25 4.60
CA VAL A 12 5.00 -17.13 5.47
C VAL A 12 6.38 -17.33 6.12
N GLY A 13 6.77 -18.58 6.39
CA GLY A 13 8.09 -18.89 6.99
C GLY A 13 9.26 -18.92 6.01
N GLU A 14 8.98 -18.91 4.71
CA GLU A 14 9.99 -19.11 3.65
C GLU A 14 10.28 -17.84 2.85
N ILE A 15 9.33 -16.91 2.81
CA ILE A 15 9.37 -15.75 1.92
C ILE A 15 10.21 -14.60 2.48
N ASP A 16 11.00 -13.98 1.60
CA ASP A 16 11.87 -12.88 1.96
C ASP A 16 11.18 -11.52 2.09
N ILE A 17 10.28 -11.24 1.15
CA ILE A 17 9.69 -9.93 0.95
C ILE A 17 8.19 -10.10 0.79
N PHE A 18 7.44 -9.36 1.59
CA PHE A 18 5.99 -9.31 1.56
C PHE A 18 5.54 -7.93 1.12
N THR A 19 4.63 -7.88 0.16
CA THR A 19 4.03 -6.62 -0.31
C THR A 19 2.52 -6.78 -0.46
N THR A 20 1.76 -6.00 0.29
CA THR A 20 0.30 -5.96 0.19
C THR A 20 -0.14 -4.99 -0.91
N THR A 21 -1.09 -5.41 -1.74
CA THR A 21 -1.56 -4.70 -2.95
C THR A 21 -3.08 -4.75 -3.09
N THR A 22 -3.81 -4.98 -1.99
CA THR A 22 -5.20 -5.46 -2.06
C THR A 22 -6.25 -4.35 -1.97
N GLY A 23 -5.93 -3.23 -1.32
CA GLY A 23 -6.92 -2.22 -0.96
C GLY A 23 -7.95 -2.69 0.08
N ASN A 24 -7.67 -3.78 0.79
CA ASN A 24 -8.52 -4.35 1.83
C ASN A 24 -7.87 -4.14 3.22
N PHE A 25 -8.25 -4.90 4.25
CA PHE A 25 -7.70 -4.79 5.60
C PHE A 25 -7.34 -6.16 6.18
N ASN A 26 -6.44 -6.19 7.18
CA ASN A 26 -6.01 -7.41 7.88
C ASN A 26 -5.44 -8.51 6.97
N ILE A 27 -4.61 -8.14 5.99
CA ILE A 27 -3.98 -9.09 5.07
C ILE A 27 -2.76 -9.74 5.73
N ILE A 28 -1.85 -8.93 6.27
CA ILE A 28 -0.72 -9.40 7.06
C ILE A 28 -1.01 -9.12 8.52
N THR A 29 -1.38 -10.18 9.24
CA THR A 29 -1.70 -10.11 10.67
C THR A 29 -0.44 -10.24 11.52
N LEU A 30 -0.57 -9.90 12.81
CA LEU A 30 0.49 -10.15 13.79
C LEU A 30 0.91 -11.63 13.83
N GLU A 31 -0.04 -12.56 13.68
CA GLU A 31 0.25 -13.99 13.67
C GLU A 31 1.00 -14.44 12.41
N HIS A 32 0.85 -13.73 11.29
CA HIS A 32 1.70 -13.92 10.12
C HIS A 32 3.11 -13.42 10.40
N MET A 33 3.23 -12.20 10.93
CA MET A 33 4.52 -11.56 11.22
C MET A 33 5.39 -12.35 12.19
N LYS A 34 4.80 -12.96 13.23
CA LYS A 34 5.50 -13.83 14.19
C LYS A 34 6.13 -15.09 13.56
N LYS A 35 5.66 -15.50 12.38
CA LYS A 35 6.13 -16.70 11.67
C LYS A 35 7.10 -16.37 10.54
N MET A 36 7.36 -15.09 10.30
CA MET A 36 8.28 -14.67 9.26
C MET A 36 9.72 -14.98 9.67
N LYS A 37 10.56 -15.22 8.66
CA LYS A 37 12.00 -15.37 8.88
C LYS A 37 12.64 -14.10 9.42
N ASN A 38 13.77 -14.25 10.12
CA ASN A 38 14.55 -13.11 10.56
C ASN A 38 14.94 -12.20 9.38
N ASN A 39 14.75 -10.90 9.58
CA ASN A 39 14.90 -9.82 8.62
C ASN A 39 14.00 -9.92 7.37
N ALA A 40 12.86 -10.61 7.44
CA ALA A 40 11.84 -10.48 6.40
C ALA A 40 11.43 -9.01 6.21
N ILE A 41 11.21 -8.59 4.97
CA ILE A 41 10.80 -7.23 4.63
C ILE A 41 9.29 -7.22 4.42
N VAL A 42 8.59 -6.30 5.07
CA VAL A 42 7.14 -6.13 4.97
C VAL A 42 6.85 -4.70 4.54
N GLY A 43 6.09 -4.56 3.45
CA GLY A 43 5.66 -3.27 2.94
C GLY A 43 4.24 -3.31 2.40
N ASN A 44 3.63 -2.13 2.31
CA ASN A 44 2.32 -1.94 1.70
C ASN A 44 2.43 -0.98 0.51
N ILE A 45 1.80 -1.33 -0.60
CA ILE A 45 1.62 -0.43 -1.75
C ILE A 45 0.14 -0.32 -2.18
N GLY A 46 -0.76 -0.93 -1.42
CA GLY A 46 -2.20 -0.75 -1.57
C GLY A 46 -2.70 0.49 -0.83
N HIS A 47 -3.88 0.41 -0.23
CA HIS A 47 -4.55 1.60 0.33
C HIS A 47 -4.33 1.72 1.85
N PHE A 48 -4.07 2.93 2.33
CA PHE A 48 -3.87 3.27 3.75
C PHE A 48 -2.77 2.45 4.47
N ASP A 49 -2.95 2.19 5.77
CA ASP A 49 -2.03 1.48 6.68
C ASP A 49 -2.65 0.25 7.33
N ASN A 50 -3.86 -0.16 6.95
CA ASN A 50 -4.62 -1.24 7.59
C ASN A 50 -4.56 -2.60 6.86
N GLU A 51 -3.82 -2.69 5.76
CA GLU A 51 -3.49 -3.99 5.14
C GLU A 51 -2.53 -4.81 6.03
N ILE A 52 -1.69 -4.12 6.82
CA ILE A 52 -0.78 -4.71 7.80
C ILE A 52 -1.26 -4.31 9.19
N GLN A 53 -1.30 -5.26 10.13
CA GLN A 53 -1.68 -5.02 11.52
C GLN A 53 -0.57 -4.30 12.32
N MET A 54 -0.30 -3.04 11.95
CA MET A 54 0.76 -2.23 12.54
C MET A 54 0.50 -1.92 14.02
N ALA A 55 -0.75 -1.59 14.38
CA ALA A 55 -1.11 -1.29 15.76
C ALA A 55 -0.88 -2.51 16.67
N GLU A 56 -1.22 -3.70 16.20
CA GLU A 56 -1.02 -4.96 16.92
C GLU A 56 0.47 -5.29 17.05
N LEU A 57 1.28 -5.00 16.01
CA LEU A 57 2.73 -5.17 16.06
C LEU A 57 3.40 -4.21 17.04
N GLU A 58 3.05 -2.92 16.98
CA GLU A 58 3.62 -1.88 17.85
C GLU A 58 3.28 -2.10 19.33
N ASN A 59 2.09 -2.65 19.61
CA ASN A 59 1.64 -2.95 20.97
C ASN A 59 2.00 -4.37 21.43
N PHE A 60 2.74 -5.15 20.62
CA PHE A 60 3.08 -6.52 20.99
C PHE A 60 4.01 -6.56 22.23
N PRO A 61 3.68 -7.34 23.27
CA PRO A 61 4.49 -7.37 24.49
C PRO A 61 5.96 -7.75 24.24
N GLY A 62 6.86 -6.84 24.61
CA GLY A 62 8.30 -7.04 24.48
C GLY A 62 8.87 -6.77 23.09
N ILE A 63 8.06 -6.26 22.14
CA ILE A 63 8.57 -5.80 20.85
C ILE A 63 9.55 -4.65 21.06
N LYS A 64 10.66 -4.67 20.31
CA LYS A 64 11.61 -3.55 20.26
C LYS A 64 11.64 -2.98 18.87
N VAL A 65 11.57 -1.66 18.77
CA VAL A 65 11.65 -0.95 17.49
C VAL A 65 13.03 -0.34 17.34
N GLU A 66 13.77 -0.81 16.33
CA GLU A 66 15.07 -0.30 15.94
C GLU A 66 14.91 0.51 14.65
N ASN A 67 14.94 1.85 14.74
CA ASN A 67 14.92 2.67 13.54
C ASN A 67 16.28 2.56 12.82
N ILE A 68 16.27 2.04 11.59
CA ILE A 68 17.49 1.89 10.78
C ILE A 68 17.80 3.21 10.07
N LYS A 69 16.75 3.81 9.49
CA LYS A 69 16.78 5.12 8.82
C LYS A 69 15.33 5.63 8.70
N PRO A 70 15.10 6.86 8.21
CA PRO A 70 13.75 7.34 7.94
C PRO A 70 12.95 6.33 7.11
N GLN A 71 11.76 5.98 7.60
CA GLN A 71 10.78 5.06 6.98
C GLN A 71 11.24 3.60 6.88
N VAL A 72 12.25 3.20 7.65
CA VAL A 72 12.70 1.81 7.74
C VAL A 72 12.94 1.47 9.21
N ASP A 73 12.03 0.66 9.76
CA ASP A 73 12.04 0.23 11.15
C ASP A 73 12.18 -1.28 11.22
N ARG A 74 13.03 -1.77 12.12
CA ARG A 74 13.14 -3.19 12.43
C ARG A 74 12.42 -3.48 13.75
N PHE A 75 11.37 -4.29 13.68
CA PHE A 75 10.59 -4.75 14.81
C PHE A 75 11.14 -6.08 15.28
N VAL A 76 11.76 -6.11 16.46
CA VAL A 76 12.42 -7.28 17.05
C VAL A 76 11.49 -7.93 18.06
N PHE A 77 11.13 -9.18 17.79
CA PHE A 77 10.32 -10.01 18.67
C PHE A 77 11.13 -10.50 19.88
N PRO A 78 10.46 -10.89 21.00
CA PRO A 78 11.13 -11.36 22.21
C PRO A 78 12.03 -12.58 22.05
N ASP A 79 11.81 -13.40 21.03
CA ASP A 79 12.65 -14.55 20.68
C ASP A 79 13.92 -14.16 19.89
N GLY A 80 14.08 -12.87 19.58
CA GLY A 80 15.26 -12.27 18.98
C GLY A 80 15.22 -12.14 17.45
N HIS A 81 14.27 -12.77 16.76
CA HIS A 81 14.09 -12.51 15.33
C HIS A 81 13.46 -11.13 15.15
N GLY A 82 13.71 -10.48 14.02
CA GLY A 82 13.06 -9.21 13.70
C GLY A 82 12.57 -9.18 12.27
N ILE A 83 11.61 -8.31 12.00
CA ILE A 83 11.12 -8.01 10.66
C ILE A 83 11.38 -6.54 10.34
N ILE A 84 11.59 -6.23 9.06
CA ILE A 84 11.83 -4.87 8.58
C ILE A 84 10.53 -4.36 7.98
N VAL A 85 9.95 -3.32 8.59
CA VAL A 85 8.73 -2.67 8.10
C VAL A 85 9.11 -1.39 7.37
N LEU A 86 8.57 -1.24 6.16
CA LEU A 86 8.73 -0.04 5.34
C LEU A 86 7.59 0.94 5.58
N ALA A 87 7.95 2.22 5.73
CA ALA A 87 7.02 3.35 5.85
C ALA A 87 5.91 3.14 6.90
N SER A 88 6.19 2.41 7.99
CA SER A 88 5.22 2.10 9.04
C SER A 88 3.91 1.50 8.49
N GLY A 89 4.00 0.65 7.46
CA GLY A 89 2.85 0.00 6.83
C GLY A 89 2.04 0.88 5.86
N ARG A 90 2.47 2.12 5.62
CA ARG A 90 1.90 3.02 4.60
C ARG A 90 2.50 2.75 3.22
N LEU A 91 2.03 3.49 2.22
CA LEU A 91 2.50 3.47 0.83
C LEU A 91 4.03 3.56 0.72
N LEU A 92 4.68 2.41 0.52
CA LEU A 92 6.14 2.29 0.53
C LEU A 92 6.81 3.02 -0.63
N ASN A 93 6.18 3.07 -1.80
CA ASN A 93 6.76 3.69 -2.99
C ASN A 93 6.86 5.22 -2.85
N LEU A 94 5.91 5.84 -2.15
CA LEU A 94 5.96 7.27 -1.82
C LEU A 94 6.75 7.53 -0.54
N GLY A 95 6.67 6.64 0.46
CA GLY A 95 7.33 6.82 1.75
C GLY A 95 8.83 6.56 1.75
N CYS A 96 9.29 5.60 0.94
CA CYS A 96 10.69 5.17 0.86
C CYS A 96 11.39 5.58 -0.45
N ALA A 97 10.65 6.13 -1.41
CA ALA A 97 11.18 6.58 -2.70
C ALA A 97 10.38 7.81 -3.21
N THR A 98 10.18 7.93 -4.52
CA THR A 98 9.54 9.10 -5.15
C THR A 98 8.23 8.77 -5.88
N GLY A 99 7.62 7.62 -5.60
CA GLY A 99 6.41 7.17 -6.28
C GLY A 99 6.61 6.88 -7.77
N HIS A 100 5.55 7.06 -8.55
CA HIS A 100 5.60 6.80 -9.98
C HIS A 100 6.36 7.89 -10.76
N PRO A 101 7.11 7.55 -11.82
CA PRO A 101 7.78 8.53 -12.68
C PRO A 101 6.83 9.52 -13.35
N SER A 102 7.33 10.71 -13.70
CA SER A 102 6.52 11.80 -14.27
C SER A 102 5.75 11.40 -15.55
N PHE A 103 6.30 10.51 -16.38
CA PHE A 103 5.63 10.09 -17.62
C PHE A 103 4.28 9.42 -17.36
N VAL A 104 4.23 8.42 -16.47
CA VAL A 104 2.97 7.73 -16.14
C VAL A 104 2.04 8.64 -15.33
N MET A 105 2.60 9.53 -14.49
CA MET A 105 1.81 10.53 -13.78
C MET A 105 1.19 11.56 -14.74
N SER A 106 1.83 11.84 -15.88
CA SER A 106 1.27 12.73 -16.91
C SER A 106 -0.03 12.16 -17.47
N CYS A 107 -0.14 10.85 -17.69
CA CYS A 107 -1.40 10.24 -18.13
C CYS A 107 -2.50 10.44 -17.08
N SER A 108 -2.20 10.11 -15.82
CA SER A 108 -3.16 10.26 -14.71
C SER A 108 -3.58 11.71 -14.48
N PHE A 109 -2.64 12.66 -14.49
CA PHE A 109 -2.93 14.07 -14.23
C PHE A 109 -3.62 14.75 -15.41
N THR A 110 -3.37 14.34 -16.65
CA THR A 110 -4.18 14.78 -17.80
C THR A 110 -5.64 14.38 -17.60
N ASN A 111 -5.91 13.13 -17.22
CA ASN A 111 -7.28 12.68 -16.91
C ASN A 111 -7.90 13.47 -15.74
N GLN A 112 -7.14 13.80 -14.69
CA GLN A 112 -7.65 14.67 -13.62
C GLN A 112 -8.05 16.06 -14.14
N VAL A 113 -7.21 16.69 -14.97
CA VAL A 113 -7.51 18.02 -15.54
C VAL A 113 -8.72 17.95 -16.46
N LEU A 114 -8.84 16.94 -17.31
CA LEU A 114 -10.00 16.74 -18.18
C LEU A 114 -11.29 16.57 -17.37
N GLY A 115 -11.25 15.80 -16.28
CA GLY A 115 -12.39 15.68 -15.36
C GLY A 115 -12.76 17.00 -14.69
N GLN A 116 -11.78 17.81 -14.27
CA GLN A 116 -12.06 19.14 -13.71
C GLN A 116 -12.72 20.08 -14.75
N LEU A 117 -12.25 20.06 -16.00
CA LEU A 117 -12.83 20.86 -17.09
C LEU A 117 -14.26 20.42 -17.41
N ASP A 118 -14.51 19.12 -17.45
CA ASP A 118 -15.83 18.56 -17.72
C ASP A 118 -16.84 18.89 -16.61
N ILE A 119 -16.43 18.74 -15.33
CA ILE A 119 -17.26 19.16 -14.19
C ILE A 119 -17.57 20.66 -14.26
N LEU A 120 -16.57 21.50 -14.56
CA LEU A 120 -16.75 22.95 -14.66
C LEU A 120 -17.72 23.31 -15.79
N LYS A 121 -17.57 22.68 -16.97
CA LYS A 121 -18.46 22.88 -18.12
C LYS A 121 -19.88 22.45 -17.79
N ASN A 122 -20.04 21.24 -17.23
CA ASN A 122 -21.33 20.73 -16.81
C ASN A 122 -22.01 21.68 -15.84
N TRP A 123 -21.30 22.15 -14.80
CA TRP A 123 -21.84 23.09 -13.81
C TRP A 123 -22.30 24.43 -14.42
N LYS A 124 -21.58 24.96 -15.42
CA LYS A 124 -21.92 26.23 -16.08
C LYS A 124 -23.09 26.11 -17.06
N GLU A 125 -23.12 25.04 -17.86
CA GLU A 125 -24.02 24.92 -19.01
C GLU A 125 -25.24 24.06 -18.73
N ASN A 126 -25.02 22.84 -18.24
CA ASN A 126 -26.03 21.77 -18.26
C ASN A 126 -26.62 21.46 -16.88
N LYS A 127 -25.85 21.66 -15.81
CA LYS A 127 -26.15 21.26 -14.42
C LYS A 127 -26.73 19.84 -14.35
N GLY A 128 -26.19 18.94 -15.18
CA GLY A 128 -26.74 17.61 -15.42
C GLY A 128 -26.19 16.55 -14.47
N TYR A 129 -25.04 16.79 -13.85
CA TYR A 129 -24.48 15.84 -12.88
C TYR A 129 -25.25 15.84 -11.56
N LYS A 130 -25.51 14.62 -11.08
CA LYS A 130 -26.08 14.36 -9.76
C LYS A 130 -24.96 13.98 -8.79
N ASN A 131 -25.32 13.73 -7.54
CA ASN A 131 -24.39 13.24 -6.52
C ASN A 131 -24.11 11.73 -6.71
N GLU A 132 -23.49 11.39 -7.83
CA GLU A 132 -23.17 10.03 -8.25
C GLU A 132 -21.70 9.97 -8.74
N VAL A 133 -21.19 8.76 -8.95
CA VAL A 133 -19.85 8.54 -9.52
C VAL A 133 -19.97 8.37 -11.03
N TYR A 134 -19.20 9.15 -11.78
CA TYR A 134 -19.16 9.11 -13.24
C TYR A 134 -17.78 8.68 -13.72
N LEU A 135 -17.73 8.10 -14.92
CA LEU A 135 -16.50 7.84 -15.65
C LEU A 135 -16.25 8.97 -16.65
N LEU A 136 -14.98 9.23 -16.95
CA LEU A 136 -14.64 10.07 -18.09
C LEU A 136 -15.12 9.40 -19.39
N PRO A 137 -15.65 10.18 -20.35
CA PRO A 137 -15.94 9.66 -21.68
C PRO A 137 -14.71 9.02 -22.32
N LYS A 138 -14.91 7.90 -23.04
CA LYS A 138 -13.84 7.18 -23.73
C LYS A 138 -13.02 8.07 -24.68
N GLU A 139 -13.69 9.03 -25.31
CA GLU A 139 -13.09 10.02 -26.22
C GLU A 139 -12.06 10.93 -25.55
N LEU A 140 -12.12 11.08 -24.22
CA LEU A 140 -11.13 11.85 -23.45
C LEU A 140 -9.95 10.99 -22.97
N ASP A 141 -10.08 9.66 -23.04
CA ASP A 141 -9.06 8.69 -22.59
C ASP A 141 -8.17 8.20 -23.75
N GLU A 142 -8.65 8.26 -25.00
CA GLU A 142 -7.91 7.93 -26.25
C GLU A 142 -7.05 9.09 -26.77
#